data_AF-A0A942ZII6-F1
#
_entry.id   AF-A0A942ZII6-F1
#
_cell.length_a   1.000
_cell.length_b   1.000
_cell.length_c   1.000
_cell.angle_alpha   90.00
_cell.angle_beta   90.00
_cell.angle_gamma   90.00
#
_symmetry.space_group_name_H-M   'P 1'
#
loop_
_entity.id
_entity.type
_entity.pdbx_description
1 polymer ?
#
loop_
_entity_poly.entity_id
_entity_poly.type
_entity_poly.pdbx_seq_one_letter_code
_entity_poly.pdbx_strand_id
1 'polypeptide(L)'
;MKKSFKQDFKDAEFLNSRLIVPSTCFKLSCLPTVRFICCNEDVFSMLIAAKLRDVFEKQGVFVQVVVSESFGVLVSACPGIKDWIAFESRFHDCMTQPENCIFVANRTIAQSKQKNENFANAYFAIVEDFKTNSLTPGSFIDAKDTMHGLRKLKNADFVVCYDDDVTSAYHAARLWWQLYCTYGKTGPSGEKRKFICVGGQGLMSSRLYKSLMKNEARKTEGRLLAKTVQSLYVSEEDVIVCDKGSNTGENLEEIAQVVGNKTAVAAVTQRLSLILYMSQKQQKPELKLDYFVIWQSVSETCSYMNGMRFASAKPILHYWAHVLRRWKNYSAEKNKFMLPVFGVDQETEKRAARLQPKYVVKQRDFPLKAMWQMLPFVADLAVHGKRAQHEYNINVRQWQKELRHEFGDCLYAAR
;
A
#
# COMPACT_ATOMS: atom_id res chain seq x y z
N MET A 1 29.55 3.05 -8.10
CA MET A 1 28.78 3.30 -6.85
C MET A 1 29.69 3.03 -5.65
N LYS A 2 29.83 3.94 -4.67
CA LYS A 2 30.66 3.70 -3.47
C LYS A 2 30.15 2.48 -2.70
N LYS A 3 31.05 1.66 -2.12
CA LYS A 3 30.72 0.40 -1.41
C LYS A 3 29.64 0.57 -0.33
N SER A 4 29.62 1.72 0.37
CA SER A 4 28.61 2.04 1.39
C SER A 4 27.20 2.22 0.81
N PHE A 5 27.06 2.89 -0.33
CA PHE A 5 25.74 3.16 -0.92
C PHE A 5 25.08 1.90 -1.47
N LYS A 6 25.88 0.93 -1.96
CA LYS A 6 25.36 -0.38 -2.39
C LYS A 6 24.75 -1.15 -1.21
N GLN A 7 25.34 -1.04 -0.02
CA GLN A 7 24.77 -1.66 1.18
C GLN A 7 23.51 -0.92 1.65
N ASP A 8 23.52 0.41 1.61
CA ASP A 8 22.35 1.22 1.99
C ASP A 8 21.14 0.92 1.06
N PHE A 9 21.39 0.68 -0.23
CA PHE A 9 20.35 0.27 -1.18
C PHE A 9 19.79 -1.13 -0.88
N LYS A 10 20.64 -2.11 -0.56
CA LYS A 10 20.22 -3.45 -0.13
C LYS A 10 19.40 -3.42 1.17
N ASP A 11 19.77 -2.52 2.08
CA ASP A 11 19.02 -2.32 3.32
C ASP A 11 17.63 -1.75 3.00
N ALA A 12 17.52 -0.79 2.07
CA ALA A 12 16.24 -0.28 1.60
C ALA A 12 15.40 -1.34 0.89
N GLU A 13 15.99 -2.17 0.03
CA GLU A 13 15.28 -3.26 -0.67
C GLU A 13 14.66 -4.25 0.32
N PHE A 14 15.43 -4.58 1.35
CA PHE A 14 14.98 -5.45 2.43
C PHE A 14 13.82 -4.83 3.21
N LEU A 15 13.94 -3.57 3.63
CA LEU A 15 12.87 -2.86 4.32
C LEU A 15 11.61 -2.75 3.44
N ASN A 16 11.79 -2.43 2.16
CA ASN A 16 10.69 -2.35 1.20
C ASN A 16 9.89 -3.67 1.18
N SER A 17 10.57 -4.81 1.09
CA SER A 17 9.92 -6.13 1.02
C SER A 17 9.12 -6.55 2.26
N ARG A 18 9.37 -5.92 3.42
CA ARG A 18 8.78 -6.29 4.72
C ARG A 18 7.82 -5.27 5.31
N LEU A 19 7.96 -3.98 4.99
CA LEU A 19 7.19 -2.90 5.60
C LEU A 19 6.04 -2.45 4.71
N ILE A 20 5.06 -3.33 4.54
CA ILE A 20 3.95 -3.17 3.59
C ILE A 20 2.68 -3.87 4.12
N VAL A 21 1.52 -3.43 3.65
CA VAL A 21 0.23 -4.12 3.84
C VAL A 21 -0.22 -4.78 2.54
N PRO A 22 -1.00 -5.88 2.59
CA PRO A 22 -1.56 -6.49 1.39
C PRO A 22 -2.62 -5.59 0.75
N SER A 23 -2.82 -5.74 -0.56
CA SER A 23 -3.97 -5.13 -1.23
C SER A 23 -5.28 -5.74 -0.69
N THR A 24 -6.18 -4.91 -0.15
CA THR A 24 -7.44 -5.34 0.46
C THR A 24 -8.68 -5.04 -0.39
N CYS A 25 -8.51 -4.34 -1.52
CA CYS A 25 -9.58 -3.94 -2.44
C CYS A 25 -10.19 -5.08 -3.24
N PHE A 26 -9.88 -6.34 -2.91
CA PHE A 26 -10.40 -7.50 -3.59
C PHE A 26 -11.35 -8.28 -2.67
N LYS A 27 -12.48 -8.68 -3.22
CA LYS A 27 -13.39 -9.67 -2.64
C LYS A 27 -12.76 -11.03 -2.88
N LEU A 28 -12.76 -11.86 -1.84
CA LEU A 28 -12.42 -13.27 -1.92
C LEU A 28 -13.75 -14.02 -1.80
N SER A 29 -14.06 -14.87 -2.78
CA SER A 29 -15.26 -15.72 -2.76
C SER A 29 -14.87 -17.18 -2.98
N CYS A 30 -15.79 -18.12 -2.72
CA CYS A 30 -15.57 -19.56 -2.88
C CYS A 30 -14.33 -20.05 -2.11
N LEU A 31 -14.19 -19.58 -0.87
CA LEU A 31 -13.16 -20.07 0.04
C LEU A 31 -13.54 -21.47 0.52
N PRO A 32 -12.56 -22.36 0.74
CA PRO A 32 -12.82 -23.69 1.28
C PRO A 32 -13.31 -23.59 2.73
N THR A 33 -14.15 -24.54 3.13
CA THR A 33 -14.56 -24.66 4.54
C THR A 33 -13.38 -25.18 5.35
N VAL A 34 -12.83 -24.32 6.20
CA VAL A 34 -11.69 -24.65 7.07
C VAL A 34 -11.97 -24.23 8.50
N ARG A 35 -11.18 -24.75 9.44
CA ARG A 35 -11.25 -24.39 10.88
C ARG A 35 -10.09 -23.50 11.29
N PHE A 36 -8.97 -23.58 10.58
CA PHE A 36 -7.73 -22.88 10.93
C PHE A 36 -7.16 -22.08 9.76
N ILE A 37 -6.64 -20.90 10.07
CA ILE A 37 -5.77 -20.11 9.19
C ILE A 37 -4.40 -20.06 9.85
N CYS A 38 -3.40 -20.67 9.23
CA CYS A 38 -2.03 -20.71 9.71
C CYS A 38 -1.19 -19.65 8.99
N CYS A 39 -0.45 -18.82 9.71
CA CYS A 39 0.45 -17.84 9.10
C CYS A 39 1.74 -17.62 9.91
N ASN A 40 2.73 -17.03 9.26
CA ASN A 40 3.96 -16.59 9.90
C ASN A 40 3.74 -15.31 10.72
N GLU A 41 4.64 -15.05 11.67
CA GLU A 41 4.66 -13.86 12.54
C GLU A 41 4.93 -12.52 11.82
N ASP A 42 5.11 -12.52 10.50
CA ASP A 42 5.38 -11.28 9.77
C ASP A 42 4.09 -10.47 9.53
N VAL A 43 4.24 -9.13 9.55
CA VAL A 43 3.15 -8.15 9.37
C VAL A 43 2.25 -8.50 8.17
N PHE A 44 2.84 -8.92 7.05
CA PHE A 44 2.11 -9.11 5.81
C PHE A 44 1.23 -10.36 5.86
N SER A 45 1.80 -11.48 6.32
CA SER A 45 1.08 -12.75 6.49
C SER A 45 -0.05 -12.63 7.51
N MET A 46 0.18 -11.92 8.62
CA MET A 46 -0.84 -11.65 9.64
C MET A 46 -2.02 -10.84 9.07
N LEU A 47 -1.77 -9.84 8.24
CA LEU A 47 -2.82 -9.02 7.63
C LEU A 47 -3.64 -9.79 6.58
N ILE A 48 -3.00 -10.70 5.83
CA ILE A 48 -3.72 -11.63 4.95
C ILE A 48 -4.62 -12.54 5.78
N ALA A 49 -4.10 -13.14 6.84
CA ALA A 49 -4.86 -14.02 7.73
C ALA A 49 -6.06 -13.30 8.36
N ALA A 50 -5.87 -12.07 8.85
CA ALA A 50 -6.96 -11.25 9.37
C ALA A 50 -8.02 -10.96 8.31
N LYS A 51 -7.63 -10.69 7.05
CA LYS A 51 -8.57 -10.47 5.96
C LYS A 51 -9.37 -11.72 5.60
N LEU A 52 -8.71 -12.89 5.56
CA LEU A 52 -9.36 -14.16 5.32
C LEU A 52 -10.38 -14.47 6.42
N ARG A 53 -10.00 -14.28 7.69
CA ARG A 53 -10.91 -14.42 8.84
C ARG A 53 -12.16 -13.54 8.71
N ASP A 54 -12.00 -12.24 8.40
CA ASP A 54 -13.12 -11.32 8.18
C ASP A 54 -14.08 -11.82 7.07
N VAL A 55 -13.55 -12.46 6.02
CA VAL A 55 -14.37 -13.06 4.96
C VAL A 55 -15.15 -14.28 5.48
N PHE A 56 -14.52 -15.17 6.24
CA PHE A 56 -15.18 -16.33 6.84
C PHE A 56 -16.26 -15.96 7.84
N GLU A 57 -15.96 -15.01 8.74
CA GLU A 57 -16.91 -14.56 9.76
C GLU A 57 -18.16 -13.94 9.12
N LYS A 58 -18.00 -13.17 8.03
CA LYS A 58 -19.12 -12.63 7.24
C LYS A 58 -19.94 -13.70 6.53
N GLN A 59 -19.38 -14.90 6.33
CA GLN A 59 -20.09 -16.06 5.80
C GLN A 59 -20.69 -16.95 6.90
N GLY A 60 -20.58 -16.54 8.18
CA GLY A 60 -21.04 -17.32 9.32
C GLY A 60 -20.14 -18.49 9.70
N VAL A 61 -18.91 -18.55 9.16
CA VAL A 61 -17.94 -19.60 9.45
C VAL A 61 -16.96 -19.09 10.51
N PHE A 62 -16.87 -19.81 11.63
CA PHE A 62 -15.87 -19.52 12.66
C PHE A 62 -14.53 -20.15 12.30
N VAL A 63 -13.48 -19.33 12.20
CA VAL A 63 -12.11 -19.78 11.92
C VAL A 63 -11.15 -19.25 12.98
N GLN A 64 -10.24 -20.11 13.45
CA GLN A 64 -9.17 -19.72 14.35
C GLN A 64 -7.92 -19.35 13.55
N VAL A 65 -7.20 -18.30 13.97
CA VAL A 65 -5.92 -17.93 13.37
C VAL A 65 -4.80 -18.45 14.27
N VAL A 66 -3.89 -19.21 13.68
CA VAL A 66 -2.76 -19.85 14.33
C VAL A 66 -1.48 -19.22 13.79
N VAL A 67 -0.65 -18.63 14.66
CA VAL A 67 0.54 -17.85 14.26
C VAL A 67 1.81 -18.47 14.78
N SER A 68 2.75 -18.75 13.87
CA SER A 68 4.07 -19.32 14.17
C SER A 68 4.98 -18.28 14.84
N GLU A 69 5.21 -18.45 16.15
CA GLU A 69 6.01 -17.65 17.12
C GLU A 69 5.34 -16.39 17.75
N SER A 70 5.83 -16.06 18.97
CA SER A 70 5.18 -15.45 20.16
C SER A 70 4.43 -14.10 19.98
N PHE A 71 3.14 -14.00 20.37
CA PHE A 71 2.36 -12.76 20.17
C PHE A 71 1.40 -12.33 21.30
N GLY A 72 1.21 -11.00 21.46
CA GLY A 72 0.34 -10.44 22.51
C GLY A 72 -0.41 -9.11 22.29
N VAL A 73 -0.25 -8.33 21.20
CA VAL A 73 -0.82 -6.94 21.19
C VAL A 73 -1.52 -6.44 19.89
N LEU A 74 -1.26 -6.96 18.67
CA LEU A 74 -2.05 -6.55 17.47
C LEU A 74 -3.53 -6.98 17.58
N VAL A 75 -3.76 -7.97 18.44
CA VAL A 75 -5.04 -8.56 18.84
C VAL A 75 -5.99 -7.51 19.45
N SER A 76 -5.51 -6.59 20.28
CA SER A 76 -6.40 -5.62 20.94
C SER A 76 -6.82 -4.43 20.07
N ALA A 77 -6.17 -4.22 18.91
CA ALA A 77 -6.30 -2.99 18.12
C ALA A 77 -7.17 -3.11 16.86
N CYS A 78 -7.52 -4.32 16.45
CA CYS A 78 -8.47 -4.57 15.38
C CYS A 78 -9.72 -5.24 15.98
N PRO A 79 -10.89 -4.58 15.97
CA PRO A 79 -12.11 -5.20 16.48
C PRO A 79 -12.41 -6.49 15.71
N GLY A 80 -12.51 -7.62 16.43
CA GLY A 80 -12.66 -8.97 15.87
C GLY A 80 -11.46 -9.90 16.11
N ILE A 81 -10.32 -9.39 16.60
CA ILE A 81 -9.15 -10.20 16.91
C ILE A 81 -9.12 -10.51 18.41
N LYS A 82 -9.87 -11.49 18.92
CA LYS A 82 -9.79 -11.87 20.36
C LYS A 82 -9.25 -13.28 20.65
N ASP A 83 -9.00 -14.08 19.61
CA ASP A 83 -8.77 -15.53 19.76
C ASP A 83 -7.61 -16.05 18.88
N TRP A 84 -6.45 -15.43 18.92
CA TRP A 84 -5.26 -15.95 18.22
C TRP A 84 -4.51 -16.89 19.16
N ILE A 85 -4.17 -18.08 18.66
CA ILE A 85 -3.56 -19.14 19.47
C ILE A 85 -2.12 -19.37 19.00
N ALA A 86 -1.20 -19.50 19.95
CA ALA A 86 0.21 -19.77 19.66
C ALA A 86 0.36 -21.07 18.86
N PHE A 87 1.16 -21.04 17.79
CA PHE A 87 1.34 -22.18 16.89
C PHE A 87 1.75 -23.45 17.60
N GLU A 88 2.70 -23.40 18.54
CA GLU A 88 3.12 -24.59 19.28
C GLU A 88 1.97 -25.29 20.02
N SER A 89 0.94 -24.55 20.46
CA SER A 89 -0.20 -25.10 21.18
C SER A 89 -1.22 -25.81 20.28
N ARG A 90 -1.26 -25.52 18.97
CA ARG A 90 -2.23 -26.08 18.01
C ARG A 90 -1.62 -26.60 16.71
N PHE A 91 -0.29 -26.59 16.60
CA PHE A 91 0.43 -27.10 15.45
C PHE A 91 0.14 -28.59 15.27
N HIS A 92 0.01 -29.33 16.36
CA HIS A 92 -0.38 -30.74 16.31
C HIS A 92 -1.75 -30.95 15.64
N ASP A 93 -2.77 -30.15 15.98
CA ASP A 93 -4.10 -30.21 15.34
C ASP A 93 -4.01 -29.84 13.84
N CYS A 94 -3.21 -28.82 13.50
CA CYS A 94 -3.03 -28.38 12.12
C CYS A 94 -2.25 -29.40 11.27
N MET A 95 -1.35 -30.15 11.89
CA MET A 95 -0.55 -31.20 11.26
C MET A 95 -1.29 -32.53 11.13
N THR A 96 -2.32 -32.76 11.97
CA THR A 96 -3.12 -33.99 11.96
C THR A 96 -4.39 -33.86 11.12
N GLN A 97 -4.84 -32.63 10.81
CA GLN A 97 -5.99 -32.34 9.95
C GLN A 97 -5.69 -31.21 8.94
N PRO A 98 -4.69 -31.38 8.05
CA PRO A 98 -4.26 -30.37 7.10
C PRO A 98 -5.38 -29.88 6.17
N GLU A 99 -6.39 -30.71 5.88
CA GLU A 99 -7.57 -30.37 5.10
C GLU A 99 -8.46 -29.30 5.73
N ASN A 100 -8.35 -29.10 7.04
CA ASN A 100 -9.07 -28.07 7.79
C ASN A 100 -8.26 -26.77 7.94
N CYS A 101 -7.18 -26.61 7.18
CA CYS A 101 -6.24 -25.50 7.31
C CYS A 101 -6.06 -24.73 5.98
N ILE A 102 -6.02 -23.40 6.08
CA ILE A 102 -5.40 -22.52 5.07
C ILE A 102 -4.04 -22.06 5.60
N PHE A 103 -2.98 -22.30 4.84
CA PHE A 103 -1.65 -21.78 5.13
C PHE A 103 -1.36 -20.52 4.31
N VAL A 104 -1.10 -19.40 4.97
CA VAL A 104 -0.56 -18.19 4.33
C VAL A 104 0.93 -18.40 4.14
N ALA A 105 1.36 -18.58 2.89
CA ALA A 105 2.73 -18.95 2.57
C ALA A 105 3.20 -18.34 1.25
N ASN A 106 4.51 -18.20 1.11
CA ASN A 106 5.13 -17.89 -0.18
C ASN A 106 5.00 -19.10 -1.12
N ARG A 107 4.94 -18.83 -2.43
CA ARG A 107 4.75 -19.86 -3.47
C ARG A 107 5.75 -21.01 -3.38
N THR A 108 7.02 -20.74 -3.13
CA THR A 108 8.06 -21.78 -3.00
C THR A 108 7.78 -22.71 -1.81
N ILE A 109 7.32 -22.17 -0.68
CA ILE A 109 6.99 -22.96 0.50
C ILE A 109 5.75 -23.81 0.21
N ALA A 110 4.70 -23.20 -0.37
CA ALA A 110 3.50 -23.92 -0.77
C ALA A 110 3.83 -25.10 -1.69
N GLN A 111 4.60 -24.88 -2.75
CA GLN A 111 5.05 -25.92 -3.69
C GLN A 111 5.89 -27.01 -3.02
N SER A 112 6.77 -26.65 -2.08
CA SER A 112 7.56 -27.62 -1.32
C SER A 112 6.70 -28.46 -0.38
N LYS A 113 5.66 -27.87 0.22
CA LYS A 113 4.77 -28.56 1.16
C LYS A 113 3.72 -29.40 0.46
N GLN A 114 3.25 -29.00 -0.73
CA GLN A 114 2.38 -29.80 -1.60
C GLN A 114 2.96 -31.19 -1.92
N LYS A 115 4.30 -31.29 -2.04
CA LYS A 115 5.00 -32.56 -2.28
C LYS A 115 5.10 -33.46 -1.05
N ASN A 116 4.68 -32.98 0.12
CA ASN A 116 4.66 -33.75 1.35
C ASN A 116 3.26 -34.32 1.57
N GLU A 117 3.15 -35.64 1.71
CA GLU A 117 1.87 -36.34 1.88
C GLU A 117 1.05 -35.81 3.06
N ASN A 118 1.71 -35.34 4.12
CA ASN A 118 1.07 -34.75 5.30
C ASN A 118 0.36 -33.41 5.01
N PHE A 119 0.53 -32.82 3.82
CA PHE A 119 -0.11 -31.57 3.41
C PHE A 119 -0.89 -31.72 2.09
N ALA A 120 -1.08 -32.95 1.59
CA ALA A 120 -1.68 -33.21 0.28
C ALA A 120 -3.12 -32.69 0.11
N ASN A 121 -3.80 -32.34 1.21
CA ASN A 121 -5.15 -31.78 1.21
C ASN A 121 -5.24 -30.36 1.81
N ALA A 122 -4.10 -29.72 2.10
CA ALA A 122 -4.09 -28.37 2.67
C ALA A 122 -4.42 -27.29 1.61
N TYR A 123 -4.91 -26.14 2.07
CA TYR A 123 -5.11 -24.97 1.21
C TYR A 123 -4.00 -23.94 1.41
N PHE A 124 -3.60 -23.24 0.35
CA PHE A 124 -2.55 -22.24 0.42
C PHE A 124 -3.03 -20.87 -0.06
N ALA A 125 -2.95 -19.87 0.82
CA ALA A 125 -3.10 -18.47 0.47
C ALA A 125 -1.72 -17.91 0.10
N ILE A 126 -1.48 -17.74 -1.20
CA ILE A 126 -0.16 -17.36 -1.72
C ILE A 126 0.09 -15.87 -1.50
N VAL A 127 1.12 -15.57 -0.71
CA VAL A 127 1.53 -14.21 -0.35
C VAL A 127 1.76 -13.34 -1.58
N GLU A 128 2.42 -13.88 -2.60
CA GLU A 128 2.75 -13.17 -3.84
C GLU A 128 1.50 -12.70 -4.60
N ASP A 129 0.37 -13.39 -4.46
CA ASP A 129 -0.86 -12.99 -5.14
C ASP A 129 -1.44 -11.71 -4.53
N PHE A 130 -1.17 -11.45 -3.24
CA PHE A 130 -1.48 -10.17 -2.60
C PHE A 130 -0.41 -9.09 -2.89
N LYS A 131 0.68 -9.47 -3.59
CA LYS A 131 1.79 -8.61 -4.00
C LYS A 131 1.83 -8.34 -5.50
N THR A 132 0.71 -7.86 -6.05
CA THR A 132 0.61 -7.60 -7.49
C THR A 132 -0.07 -6.28 -7.81
N ASN A 133 0.42 -5.64 -8.86
CA ASN A 133 -0.21 -4.49 -9.51
C ASN A 133 -1.30 -4.94 -10.50
N SER A 134 -1.55 -6.25 -10.64
CA SER A 134 -2.66 -6.73 -11.44
C SER A 134 -3.99 -6.44 -10.75
N LEU A 135 -4.92 -5.87 -11.52
CA LEU A 135 -6.30 -5.68 -11.14
C LEU A 135 -7.21 -6.78 -11.71
N THR A 136 -6.64 -7.69 -12.53
CA THR A 136 -7.39 -8.81 -13.07
C THR A 136 -7.83 -9.75 -11.96
N PRO A 137 -8.98 -10.42 -12.11
CA PRO A 137 -9.34 -11.48 -11.19
C PRO A 137 -8.25 -12.56 -11.12
N GLY A 138 -8.00 -13.08 -9.92
CA GLY A 138 -7.06 -14.19 -9.70
C GLY A 138 -7.68 -15.29 -8.82
N SER A 139 -7.00 -16.42 -8.65
CA SER A 139 -7.47 -17.53 -7.80
C SER A 139 -6.42 -17.93 -6.77
N PHE A 140 -6.89 -18.51 -5.67
CA PHE A 140 -6.09 -19.26 -4.68
C PHE A 140 -5.77 -20.65 -5.22
N ILE A 141 -4.83 -21.35 -4.60
CA ILE A 141 -4.49 -22.74 -4.97
C ILE A 141 -4.70 -23.68 -3.78
N ASP A 142 -5.22 -24.88 -4.02
CA ASP A 142 -5.15 -25.99 -3.06
C ASP A 142 -3.83 -26.76 -3.21
N ALA A 143 -3.67 -27.81 -2.40
CA ALA A 143 -2.49 -28.66 -2.44
C ALA A 143 -2.31 -29.47 -3.76
N LYS A 144 -3.36 -29.54 -4.60
CA LYS A 144 -3.35 -30.23 -5.90
C LYS A 144 -3.20 -29.25 -7.07
N ASP A 145 -2.85 -27.99 -6.79
CA ASP A 145 -2.77 -26.88 -7.75
C ASP A 145 -4.12 -26.57 -8.44
N THR A 146 -5.23 -27.00 -7.83
CA THR A 146 -6.56 -26.62 -8.25
C THR A 146 -6.81 -25.18 -7.83
N MET A 147 -7.28 -24.35 -8.77
CA MET A 147 -7.61 -22.96 -8.50
C MET A 147 -8.92 -22.87 -7.69
N HIS A 148 -8.84 -22.37 -6.45
CA HIS A 148 -9.98 -22.10 -5.58
C HIS A 148 -10.18 -20.62 -5.39
N GLY A 149 -11.42 -20.20 -5.23
CA GLY A 149 -11.78 -18.81 -4.98
C GLY A 149 -11.48 -17.81 -6.09
N LEU A 150 -12.26 -16.73 -6.09
CA LEU A 150 -12.10 -15.62 -7.03
C LEU A 150 -11.72 -14.37 -6.23
N ARG A 151 -10.52 -13.88 -6.48
CA ARG A 151 -10.10 -12.53 -6.12
C ARG A 151 -10.70 -11.58 -7.14
N LYS A 152 -11.86 -10.98 -6.85
CA LYS A 152 -12.49 -9.98 -7.72
C LYS A 152 -12.31 -8.59 -7.13
N LEU A 153 -11.98 -7.59 -7.95
CA LEU A 153 -11.93 -6.20 -7.49
C LEU A 153 -13.28 -5.79 -6.88
N LYS A 154 -13.30 -5.23 -5.67
CA LYS A 154 -14.54 -4.76 -5.03
C LYS A 154 -15.03 -3.50 -5.71
N ASN A 155 -16.35 -3.38 -5.88
CA ASN A 155 -16.93 -2.11 -6.26
C ASN A 155 -16.76 -1.08 -5.12
N ALA A 156 -16.57 0.18 -5.47
CA ALA A 156 -16.36 1.29 -4.54
C ALA A 156 -16.99 2.59 -5.05
N ASP A 157 -17.34 3.49 -4.14
CA ASP A 157 -17.89 4.83 -4.45
C ASP A 157 -16.80 5.85 -4.78
N PHE A 158 -15.59 5.64 -4.24
CA PHE A 158 -14.46 6.52 -4.44
C PHE A 158 -13.18 5.76 -4.80
N VAL A 159 -12.39 6.35 -5.69
CA VAL A 159 -10.96 6.02 -5.85
C VAL A 159 -10.15 7.14 -5.22
N VAL A 160 -9.25 6.81 -4.29
CA VAL A 160 -8.38 7.78 -3.62
C VAL A 160 -6.97 7.63 -4.16
N CYS A 161 -6.43 8.69 -4.74
CA CYS A 161 -5.02 8.80 -5.09
C CYS A 161 -4.27 9.44 -3.91
N TYR A 162 -3.51 8.62 -3.19
CA TYR A 162 -2.78 9.03 -1.99
C TYR A 162 -1.28 8.79 -2.17
N ASP A 163 -0.53 9.85 -2.50
CA ASP A 163 0.94 9.86 -2.40
C ASP A 163 1.55 11.22 -2.79
N ASP A 164 2.87 11.36 -2.59
CA ASP A 164 3.68 12.45 -3.16
C ASP A 164 4.23 12.13 -4.58
N ASP A 165 3.76 11.04 -5.19
CA ASP A 165 4.29 10.42 -6.40
C ASP A 165 3.22 10.29 -7.50
N VAL A 166 3.52 10.79 -8.70
CA VAL A 166 2.64 10.77 -9.89
C VAL A 166 2.37 9.35 -10.41
N THR A 167 3.16 8.37 -9.99
CA THR A 167 2.92 6.95 -10.29
C THR A 167 1.70 6.43 -9.54
N SER A 168 1.44 6.96 -8.35
CA SER A 168 0.16 6.71 -7.66
C SER A 168 -1.02 7.21 -8.49
N ALA A 169 -0.90 8.35 -9.17
CA ALA A 169 -1.94 8.86 -10.07
C ALA A 169 -2.16 7.93 -11.27
N TYR A 170 -1.10 7.38 -11.86
CA TYR A 170 -1.24 6.38 -12.92
C TYR A 170 -2.01 5.14 -12.46
N HIS A 171 -1.57 4.51 -11.36
CA HIS A 171 -2.19 3.31 -10.84
C HIS A 171 -3.61 3.56 -10.32
N ALA A 172 -3.89 4.74 -9.75
CA ALA A 172 -5.22 5.16 -9.34
C ALA A 172 -6.14 5.37 -10.55
N ALA A 173 -5.66 6.01 -11.63
CA ALA A 173 -6.41 6.15 -12.88
C ALA A 173 -6.70 4.77 -13.52
N ARG A 174 -5.71 3.87 -13.50
CA ARG A 174 -5.89 2.47 -13.95
C ARG A 174 -6.97 1.74 -13.14
N LEU A 175 -6.95 1.89 -11.82
CA LEU A 175 -7.96 1.37 -10.91
C LEU A 175 -9.36 1.96 -11.20
N TRP A 176 -9.43 3.27 -11.44
CA TRP A 176 -10.67 3.95 -11.81
C TRP A 176 -11.29 3.35 -13.09
N TRP A 177 -10.49 3.21 -14.14
CA TRP A 177 -10.96 2.64 -15.41
C TRP A 177 -11.35 1.18 -15.28
N GLN A 178 -10.60 0.39 -14.52
CA GLN A 178 -10.98 -0.99 -14.25
C GLN A 178 -12.33 -1.08 -13.51
N LEU A 179 -12.58 -0.22 -12.52
CA LEU A 179 -13.88 -0.17 -11.83
C LEU A 179 -14.99 0.28 -12.78
N TYR A 180 -14.73 1.27 -13.64
CA TYR A 180 -15.67 1.75 -14.64
C TYR A 180 -16.06 0.62 -15.61
N CYS A 181 -15.09 -0.10 -16.18
CA CYS A 181 -15.36 -1.21 -17.08
C CYS A 181 -16.12 -2.36 -16.41
N THR A 182 -15.85 -2.60 -15.13
CA THR A 182 -16.43 -3.75 -14.40
C THR A 182 -17.83 -3.45 -13.86
N TYR A 183 -18.08 -2.22 -13.41
CA TYR A 183 -19.26 -1.85 -12.63
C TYR A 183 -20.02 -0.62 -13.15
N GLY A 184 -19.55 0.01 -14.24
CA GLY A 184 -20.12 1.24 -14.77
C GLY A 184 -19.74 2.49 -13.96
N LYS A 185 -20.48 3.58 -14.19
CA LYS A 185 -20.22 4.92 -13.61
C LYS A 185 -20.58 5.02 -12.12
N THR A 186 -21.41 4.13 -11.59
CA THR A 186 -21.98 4.24 -10.25
C THR A 186 -21.29 3.36 -9.23
N GLY A 187 -21.14 3.87 -8.01
CA GLY A 187 -20.65 3.12 -6.86
C GLY A 187 -21.74 2.28 -6.19
N PRO A 188 -21.40 1.49 -5.17
CA PRO A 188 -22.35 0.73 -4.35
C PRO A 188 -23.45 1.57 -3.70
N SER A 189 -23.23 2.87 -3.47
CA SER A 189 -24.26 3.79 -2.96
C SER A 189 -25.33 4.17 -3.98
N GLY A 190 -25.16 3.82 -5.26
CA GLY A 190 -26.02 4.25 -6.36
C GLY A 190 -25.63 5.61 -6.96
N GLU A 191 -24.72 6.34 -6.34
CA GLU A 191 -24.24 7.63 -6.85
C GLU A 191 -23.11 7.47 -7.88
N LYS A 192 -22.89 8.53 -8.69
CA LYS A 192 -21.75 8.59 -9.63
C LYS A 192 -20.45 8.51 -8.83
N ARG A 193 -19.58 7.56 -9.18
CA ARG A 193 -18.26 7.38 -8.56
C ARG A 193 -17.44 8.66 -8.67
N LYS A 194 -16.61 8.94 -7.66
CA LYS A 194 -15.70 10.10 -7.67
C LYS A 194 -14.25 9.72 -7.41
N PHE A 195 -13.34 10.58 -7.83
CA PHE A 195 -11.90 10.40 -7.75
C PHE A 195 -11.31 11.45 -6.80
N ILE A 196 -10.72 11.04 -5.68
CA ILE A 196 -10.18 11.94 -4.67
C ILE A 196 -8.66 12.03 -4.83
N CYS A 197 -8.14 13.23 -5.09
CA CYS A 197 -6.70 13.51 -5.13
C CYS A 197 -6.28 14.19 -3.82
N VAL A 198 -5.36 13.56 -3.07
CA VAL A 198 -5.04 13.98 -1.70
C VAL A 198 -3.60 14.49 -1.59
N GLY A 199 -3.41 15.64 -0.96
CA GLY A 199 -2.12 16.12 -0.49
C GLY A 199 -2.00 17.65 -0.49
N GLY A 200 -1.55 18.22 0.62
CA GLY A 200 -1.34 19.67 0.77
C GLY A 200 -0.02 20.17 0.21
N GLN A 201 0.74 20.92 1.03
CA GLN A 201 2.04 21.47 0.61
C GLN A 201 3.20 20.70 1.25
N GLY A 202 3.92 19.94 0.43
CA GLY A 202 5.12 19.21 0.84
C GLY A 202 6.41 20.03 0.72
N LEU A 203 7.37 19.75 1.61
CA LEU A 203 8.72 20.33 1.59
C LEU A 203 9.51 19.96 0.32
N MET A 204 9.33 18.74 -0.18
CA MET A 204 10.06 18.21 -1.35
C MET A 204 9.47 18.66 -2.69
N SER A 205 8.28 19.27 -2.68
CA SER A 205 7.46 19.36 -3.87
C SER A 205 7.28 20.78 -4.42
N SER A 206 7.65 21.80 -3.63
CA SER A 206 7.57 23.23 -4.00
C SER A 206 8.33 23.64 -5.27
N ARG A 207 9.45 22.97 -5.64
CA ARG A 207 10.24 23.33 -6.84
C ARG A 207 9.70 22.70 -8.12
N LEU A 208 9.37 21.40 -8.10
CA LEU A 208 8.78 20.71 -9.26
C LEU A 208 7.41 21.28 -9.62
N TYR A 209 6.62 21.63 -8.59
CA TYR A 209 5.31 22.25 -8.74
C TYR A 209 5.36 23.61 -9.42
N LYS A 210 6.37 24.42 -9.13
CA LYS A 210 6.54 25.72 -9.80
C LYS A 210 6.66 25.57 -11.31
N SER A 211 7.34 24.52 -11.80
CA SER A 211 7.49 24.26 -13.23
C SER A 211 6.29 23.55 -13.89
N LEU A 212 5.61 22.65 -13.18
CA LEU A 212 4.49 21.85 -13.71
C LEU A 212 3.12 22.53 -13.58
N MET A 213 2.99 23.45 -12.61
CA MET A 213 1.77 24.17 -12.26
C MET A 213 2.01 25.68 -12.32
N LYS A 214 2.45 26.19 -13.49
CA LYS A 214 2.77 27.61 -13.67
C LYS A 214 1.56 28.53 -13.45
N ASN A 215 0.37 28.08 -13.85
CA ASN A 215 -0.86 28.87 -13.85
C ASN A 215 -1.79 28.58 -12.67
N GLU A 216 -1.39 27.73 -11.72
CA GLU A 216 -2.20 27.40 -10.54
C GLU A 216 -1.95 28.41 -9.41
N ALA A 217 -3.04 28.97 -8.87
CA ALA A 217 -2.99 29.86 -7.72
C ALA A 217 -2.47 29.16 -6.45
N ARG A 218 -2.79 27.87 -6.27
CA ARG A 218 -2.30 27.04 -5.17
C ARG A 218 -1.53 25.84 -5.72
N LYS A 219 -0.30 25.66 -5.25
CA LYS A 219 0.62 24.60 -5.72
C LYS A 219 0.72 23.51 -4.66
N THR A 220 -0.18 22.54 -4.72
CA THR A 220 -0.32 21.42 -3.77
C THR A 220 -0.15 20.08 -4.47
N GLU A 221 0.12 19.03 -3.70
CA GLU A 221 0.31 17.68 -4.24
C GLU A 221 -0.99 17.15 -4.85
N GLY A 222 -2.11 17.33 -4.15
CA GLY A 222 -3.44 16.96 -4.62
C GLY A 222 -3.81 17.61 -5.96
N ARG A 223 -3.41 18.86 -6.20
CA ARG A 223 -3.63 19.53 -7.49
C ARG A 223 -2.76 18.98 -8.62
N LEU A 224 -1.50 18.65 -8.34
CA LEU A 224 -0.66 17.98 -9.34
C LEU A 224 -1.24 16.61 -9.70
N LEU A 225 -1.68 15.84 -8.70
CA LEU A 225 -2.34 14.55 -8.92
C LEU A 225 -3.62 14.71 -9.75
N ALA A 226 -4.47 15.69 -9.42
CA ALA A 226 -5.68 16.01 -10.18
C ALA A 226 -5.38 16.28 -11.66
N LYS A 227 -4.42 17.17 -11.94
CA LYS A 227 -3.97 17.46 -13.31
C LYS A 227 -3.41 16.22 -14.01
N THR A 228 -2.69 15.38 -13.28
CA THR A 228 -2.12 14.14 -13.81
C THR A 228 -3.24 13.17 -14.21
N VAL A 229 -4.22 12.92 -13.33
CA VAL A 229 -5.31 11.97 -13.61
C VAL A 229 -6.27 12.49 -14.68
N GLN A 230 -6.48 13.81 -14.77
CA GLN A 230 -7.17 14.45 -15.90
C GLN A 230 -6.45 14.21 -17.23
N SER A 231 -5.11 14.31 -17.21
CA SER A 231 -4.30 13.94 -18.38
C SER A 231 -4.38 12.43 -18.69
N LEU A 232 -4.82 11.61 -17.74
CA LEU A 232 -5.07 10.18 -17.87
C LEU A 232 -6.57 9.86 -18.04
N TYR A 233 -7.30 10.82 -18.63
CA TYR A 233 -8.69 10.74 -19.08
C TYR A 233 -9.76 10.78 -17.98
N VAL A 234 -9.41 10.89 -16.70
CA VAL A 234 -10.42 11.07 -15.64
C VAL A 234 -11.05 12.45 -15.78
N SER A 235 -12.38 12.52 -15.92
CA SER A 235 -13.04 13.79 -16.19
C SER A 235 -12.95 14.74 -15.01
N GLU A 236 -12.83 16.04 -15.29
CA GLU A 236 -12.65 17.07 -14.26
C GLU A 236 -13.81 17.11 -13.26
N GLU A 237 -15.05 16.93 -13.71
CA GLU A 237 -16.22 16.93 -12.84
C GLU A 237 -16.29 15.72 -11.89
N ASP A 238 -15.47 14.70 -12.12
CA ASP A 238 -15.37 13.53 -11.26
C ASP A 238 -14.22 13.61 -10.26
N VAL A 239 -13.35 14.62 -10.37
CA VAL A 239 -12.21 14.81 -9.49
C VAL A 239 -12.56 15.73 -8.31
N ILE A 240 -12.27 15.26 -7.10
CA ILE A 240 -12.32 16.02 -5.85
C ILE A 240 -10.87 16.20 -5.36
N VAL A 241 -10.51 17.44 -5.01
CA VAL A 241 -9.15 17.75 -4.53
C VAL A 241 -9.19 18.04 -3.03
N CYS A 242 -8.48 17.21 -2.26
CA CYS A 242 -8.26 17.36 -0.82
C CYS A 242 -6.83 17.85 -0.57
N ASP A 243 -6.63 19.17 -0.50
CA ASP A 243 -5.30 19.79 -0.46
C ASP A 243 -5.05 20.70 0.74
N LYS A 244 -5.81 20.53 1.83
CA LYS A 244 -5.65 21.30 3.06
C LYS A 244 -4.72 20.61 4.05
N GLY A 245 -4.65 19.28 4.03
CA GLY A 245 -3.88 18.48 4.97
C GLY A 245 -2.37 18.59 4.77
N SER A 246 -1.66 18.77 5.89
CA SER A 246 -0.21 18.91 5.97
C SER A 246 0.50 17.62 6.42
N ASN A 247 -0.28 16.64 6.88
CA ASN A 247 0.21 15.36 7.37
C ASN A 247 -0.81 14.24 7.14
N THR A 248 -0.41 13.00 7.42
CA THR A 248 -1.25 11.81 7.20
C THR A 248 -2.59 11.85 7.92
N GLY A 249 -2.65 12.38 9.15
CA GLY A 249 -3.89 12.47 9.93
C GLY A 249 -4.87 13.48 9.34
N GLU A 250 -4.41 14.68 9.00
CA GLU A 250 -5.23 15.70 8.36
C GLU A 250 -5.71 15.27 6.96
N ASN A 251 -4.87 14.57 6.20
CA ASN A 251 -5.28 13.99 4.93
C ASN A 251 -6.38 12.93 5.12
N LEU A 252 -6.28 12.10 6.16
CA LEU A 252 -7.32 11.10 6.49
C LEU A 252 -8.62 11.76 6.96
N GLU A 253 -8.55 12.89 7.66
CA GLU A 253 -9.72 13.69 8.03
C GLU A 253 -10.45 14.21 6.79
N GLU A 254 -9.74 14.81 5.84
CA GLU A 254 -10.36 15.27 4.58
C GLU A 254 -10.99 14.12 3.79
N ILE A 255 -10.29 12.98 3.68
CA ILE A 255 -10.85 11.79 3.02
C ILE A 255 -12.13 11.35 3.75
N ALA A 256 -12.12 11.29 5.08
CA ALA A 256 -13.27 10.84 5.86
C ALA A 256 -14.47 11.77 5.70
N GLN A 257 -14.26 13.09 5.62
CA GLN A 257 -15.33 14.07 5.38
C GLN A 257 -15.98 13.89 4.01
N VAL A 258 -15.19 13.57 2.97
CA VAL A 258 -15.72 13.36 1.61
C VAL A 258 -16.39 11.99 1.47
N VAL A 259 -15.78 10.94 2.01
CA VAL A 259 -16.26 9.56 1.86
C VAL A 259 -17.46 9.29 2.78
N GLY A 260 -17.48 9.83 4.00
CA GLY A 260 -18.53 9.57 4.97
C GLY A 260 -18.71 8.08 5.25
N ASN A 261 -19.94 7.57 5.11
CA ASN A 261 -20.29 6.17 5.33
C ASN A 261 -20.16 5.27 4.08
N LYS A 262 -19.72 5.84 2.96
CA LYS A 262 -19.55 5.17 1.66
C LYS A 262 -18.21 4.44 1.58
N THR A 263 -17.96 3.76 0.47
CA THR A 263 -16.79 2.90 0.29
C THR A 263 -15.74 3.55 -0.60
N ALA A 264 -14.46 3.41 -0.23
CA ALA A 264 -13.35 3.96 -0.99
C ALA A 264 -12.23 2.94 -1.17
N VAL A 265 -11.50 3.03 -2.29
CA VAL A 265 -10.25 2.31 -2.49
C VAL A 265 -9.10 3.30 -2.66
N ALA A 266 -8.13 3.26 -1.75
CA ALA A 266 -6.90 4.04 -1.85
C ALA A 266 -5.85 3.30 -2.67
N ALA A 267 -5.43 3.90 -3.78
CA ALA A 267 -4.19 3.55 -4.46
C ALA A 267 -3.03 4.23 -3.72
N VAL A 268 -2.15 3.41 -3.13
CA VAL A 268 -1.06 3.88 -2.28
C VAL A 268 0.23 3.15 -2.64
N THR A 269 1.36 3.86 -2.69
CA THR A 269 2.63 3.17 -2.92
C THR A 269 3.01 2.32 -1.71
N GLN A 270 3.69 1.22 -2.00
CA GLN A 270 4.20 0.29 -1.01
C GLN A 270 4.85 0.96 0.22
N ARG A 271 5.73 1.95 -0.01
CA ARG A 271 6.48 2.65 1.05
C ARG A 271 5.60 3.43 2.04
N LEU A 272 4.42 3.88 1.64
CA LEU A 272 3.48 4.62 2.50
C LEU A 272 2.31 3.76 3.00
N SER A 273 2.07 2.62 2.36
CA SER A 273 0.91 1.76 2.59
C SER A 273 0.69 1.40 4.07
N LEU A 274 1.76 0.96 4.76
CA LEU A 274 1.68 0.56 6.17
C LEU A 274 1.47 1.73 7.12
N ILE A 275 2.08 2.89 6.84
CA ILE A 275 1.85 4.10 7.65
C ILE A 275 0.40 4.57 7.50
N LEU A 276 -0.09 4.64 6.25
CA LEU A 276 -1.47 5.05 5.98
C LEU A 276 -2.47 4.11 6.66
N TYR A 277 -2.29 2.80 6.50
CA TYR A 277 -3.15 1.78 7.10
C TYR A 277 -3.23 1.92 8.62
N MET A 278 -2.08 1.96 9.30
CA MET A 278 -2.03 2.02 10.77
C MET A 278 -2.55 3.36 11.31
N SER A 279 -2.32 4.47 10.60
CA SER A 279 -2.90 5.76 10.96
C SER A 279 -4.42 5.78 10.74
N GLN A 280 -4.93 5.20 9.65
CA GLN A 280 -6.36 5.09 9.40
C GLN A 280 -7.05 4.29 10.49
N LYS A 281 -6.51 3.12 10.87
CA LYS A 281 -7.10 2.30 11.92
C LYS A 281 -7.09 2.95 13.29
N GLN A 282 -6.09 3.77 13.58
CA GLN A 282 -6.02 4.50 14.85
C GLN A 282 -6.93 5.74 14.89
N GLN A 283 -6.92 6.55 13.83
CA GLN A 283 -7.53 7.89 13.84
C GLN A 283 -8.93 7.92 13.24
N LYS A 284 -9.21 7.01 12.28
CA LYS A 284 -10.46 6.93 11.50
C LYS A 284 -10.91 5.48 11.29
N PRO A 285 -11.06 4.65 12.35
CA PRO A 285 -11.41 3.24 12.22
C PRO A 285 -12.72 2.99 11.45
N GLU A 286 -13.66 3.92 11.52
CA GLU A 286 -14.97 3.90 10.86
C GLU A 286 -14.91 4.10 9.34
N LEU A 287 -13.82 4.68 8.82
CA LEU A 287 -13.64 4.93 7.41
C LEU A 287 -13.52 3.60 6.65
N LYS A 288 -14.47 3.36 5.72
CA LYS A 288 -14.50 2.16 4.86
C LYS A 288 -13.51 2.30 3.69
N LEU A 289 -12.22 2.28 4.04
CA LEU A 289 -11.12 2.38 3.10
C LEU A 289 -10.47 1.01 2.87
N ASP A 290 -10.56 0.51 1.65
CA ASP A 290 -9.75 -0.61 1.17
C ASP A 290 -8.50 -0.08 0.44
N TYR A 291 -7.48 -0.92 0.29
CA TYR A 291 -6.17 -0.52 -0.24
C TYR A 291 -5.83 -1.27 -1.52
N PHE A 292 -5.44 -0.54 -2.55
CA PHE A 292 -4.70 -1.05 -3.70
C PHE A 292 -3.24 -0.62 -3.53
N VAL A 293 -2.39 -1.57 -3.12
CA VAL A 293 -0.99 -1.29 -2.81
C VAL A 293 -0.15 -1.49 -4.05
N ILE A 294 0.47 -0.40 -4.50
CA ILE A 294 1.32 -0.38 -5.69
C ILE A 294 2.68 -0.95 -5.32
N TRP A 295 2.95 -2.14 -5.82
CA TRP A 295 4.22 -2.83 -5.66
C TRP A 295 5.28 -2.22 -6.57
N GLN A 296 6.39 -1.82 -5.96
CA GLN A 296 7.52 -1.22 -6.64
C GLN A 296 8.80 -1.66 -5.94
N SER A 297 9.78 -2.13 -6.70
CA SER A 297 11.15 -2.25 -6.22
C SER A 297 11.73 -0.88 -5.87
N VAL A 298 12.75 -0.83 -5.02
CA VAL A 298 13.45 0.42 -4.68
C VAL A 298 13.98 1.12 -5.94
N SER A 299 14.45 0.34 -6.92
CA SER A 299 14.92 0.86 -8.20
C SER A 299 13.81 1.50 -9.03
N GLU A 300 12.64 0.86 -9.10
CA GLU A 300 11.47 1.44 -9.77
C GLU A 300 11.03 2.72 -9.07
N THR A 301 10.94 2.72 -7.73
CA THR A 301 10.58 3.92 -6.97
C THR A 301 11.55 5.08 -7.28
N CYS A 302 12.85 4.81 -7.46
CA CYS A 302 13.81 5.83 -7.90
C CYS A 302 13.44 6.43 -9.27
N SER A 303 13.07 5.59 -10.23
CA SER A 303 12.71 6.05 -11.58
C SER A 303 11.40 6.85 -11.62
N TYR A 304 10.48 6.54 -10.73
CA TYR A 304 9.10 7.01 -10.78
C TYR A 304 8.84 8.29 -9.98
N MET A 305 9.63 8.54 -8.95
CA MET A 305 9.51 9.69 -8.06
C MET A 305 10.01 11.00 -8.71
N ASN A 306 9.37 11.45 -9.80
CA ASN A 306 9.54 12.79 -10.35
C ASN A 306 11.02 13.22 -10.52
N GLY A 307 11.88 12.32 -11.00
CA GLY A 307 13.30 12.60 -11.20
C GLY A 307 14.19 12.41 -9.96
N MET A 308 13.73 11.79 -8.88
CA MET A 308 14.60 11.42 -7.74
C MET A 308 15.62 10.32 -8.06
N ARG A 309 15.56 9.72 -9.25
CA ARG A 309 16.69 8.94 -9.82
C ARG A 309 17.91 9.82 -10.08
N PHE A 310 17.71 11.11 -10.32
CA PHE A 310 18.79 12.09 -10.36
C PHE A 310 19.36 12.27 -8.95
N ALA A 311 20.61 12.71 -8.86
CA ALA A 311 21.32 12.80 -7.58
C ALA A 311 21.54 11.48 -6.84
N SER A 312 21.97 10.45 -7.57
CA SER A 312 22.41 9.17 -7.01
C SER A 312 21.35 8.41 -6.21
N ALA A 313 20.05 8.72 -6.34
CA ALA A 313 18.96 8.09 -5.57
C ALA A 313 19.07 8.19 -4.04
N LYS A 314 20.02 8.97 -3.49
CA LYS A 314 20.14 9.15 -2.03
C LYS A 314 18.90 9.76 -1.39
N PRO A 315 18.21 10.72 -2.04
CA PRO A 315 16.99 11.29 -1.49
C PRO A 315 15.92 10.27 -1.12
N ILE A 316 15.78 9.24 -1.94
CA ILE A 316 14.71 8.26 -1.77
C ILE A 316 14.93 7.36 -0.56
N LEU A 317 16.18 7.19 -0.11
CA LEU A 317 16.50 6.41 1.08
C LEU A 317 15.89 7.01 2.35
N HIS A 318 15.51 8.30 2.30
CA HIS A 318 14.73 8.93 3.36
C HIS A 318 13.47 8.15 3.72
N TYR A 319 12.72 7.66 2.73
CA TYR A 319 11.43 7.02 2.95
C TYR A 319 11.58 5.76 3.80
N TRP A 320 12.47 4.83 3.42
CA TRP A 320 12.72 3.61 4.19
C TRP A 320 13.42 3.89 5.53
N ALA A 321 14.34 4.86 5.57
CA ALA A 321 14.98 5.27 6.82
C ALA A 321 13.97 5.83 7.84
N HIS A 322 12.90 6.46 7.37
CA HIS A 322 11.94 7.16 8.21
C HIS A 322 10.81 6.26 8.73
N VAL A 323 10.50 5.15 8.05
CA VAL A 323 9.34 4.28 8.35
C VAL A 323 9.37 3.74 9.78
N LEU A 324 10.44 3.05 10.22
CA LEU A 324 10.49 2.51 11.59
C LEU A 324 10.48 3.60 12.66
N ARG A 325 11.10 4.74 12.38
CA ARG A 325 11.12 5.86 13.34
C ARG A 325 9.73 6.45 13.52
N ARG A 326 8.94 6.57 12.45
CA ARG A 326 7.54 6.98 12.53
C ARG A 326 6.76 6.01 13.40
N TRP A 327 6.97 4.71 13.25
CA TRP A 327 6.27 3.73 14.09
C TRP A 327 6.60 3.93 15.57
N LYS A 328 7.88 3.84 15.94
CA LYS A 328 8.31 3.97 17.34
C LYS A 328 7.81 5.28 17.98
N ASN A 329 7.83 6.38 17.24
CA ASN A 329 7.47 7.68 17.78
C ASN A 329 5.96 7.96 17.75
N TYR A 330 5.23 7.51 16.72
CA TYR A 330 3.82 7.84 16.52
C TYR A 330 2.86 6.82 17.14
N SER A 331 3.33 5.60 17.43
CA SER A 331 2.59 4.61 18.22
C SER A 331 2.85 4.72 19.73
N ALA A 332 3.81 5.57 20.15
CA ALA A 332 4.07 5.81 21.56
C ALA A 332 2.85 6.42 22.26
N GLU A 333 2.68 6.09 23.55
CA GLU A 333 1.53 6.48 24.36
C GLU A 333 1.22 7.98 24.35
N LYS A 334 2.25 8.82 24.15
CA LYS A 334 2.14 10.28 24.14
C LYS A 334 1.63 10.87 22.81
N ASN A 335 1.70 10.12 21.70
CA ASN A 335 1.36 10.62 20.37
C ASN A 335 0.12 9.94 19.77
N LYS A 336 -0.07 8.62 19.97
CA LYS A 336 -1.23 7.81 19.52
C LYS A 336 -1.77 8.16 18.12
N PHE A 337 -0.90 8.52 17.17
CA PHE A 337 -1.29 8.85 15.78
C PHE A 337 -1.34 7.61 14.88
N MET A 338 -0.78 6.49 15.31
CA MET A 338 -0.88 5.23 14.60
C MET A 338 -0.88 4.05 15.56
N LEU A 339 -1.46 2.94 15.10
CA LEU A 339 -1.34 1.68 15.82
C LEU A 339 0.12 1.19 15.84
N PRO A 340 0.54 0.53 16.93
CA PRO A 340 1.84 -0.15 16.97
C PRO A 340 1.93 -1.24 15.91
N VAL A 341 3.09 -1.32 15.25
CA VAL A 341 3.41 -2.36 14.27
C VAL A 341 4.18 -3.47 14.98
N PHE A 342 3.61 -4.67 15.07
CA PHE A 342 4.26 -5.86 15.63
C PHE A 342 4.78 -6.77 14.52
N GLY A 343 5.54 -7.82 14.86
CA GLY A 343 6.11 -8.74 13.86
C GLY A 343 7.28 -8.11 13.07
N VAL A 344 7.91 -7.08 13.64
CA VAL A 344 9.13 -6.47 13.09
C VAL A 344 10.32 -7.21 13.67
N ASP A 345 10.96 -8.03 12.87
CA ASP A 345 12.11 -8.83 13.29
C ASP A 345 13.36 -7.97 13.57
N GLN A 346 14.29 -8.52 14.35
CA GLN A 346 15.53 -7.83 14.72
C GLN A 346 16.39 -7.40 13.52
N GLU A 347 16.37 -8.14 12.41
CA GLU A 347 17.15 -7.77 11.24
C GLU A 347 16.55 -6.54 10.56
N THR A 348 15.22 -6.46 10.46
CA THR A 348 14.50 -5.25 10.00
C THR A 348 14.89 -4.03 10.84
N GLU A 349 14.92 -4.15 12.17
CA GLU A 349 15.34 -3.07 13.05
C GLU A 349 16.80 -2.65 12.81
N LYS A 350 17.71 -3.63 12.70
CA LYS A 350 19.15 -3.39 12.43
C LYS A 350 19.35 -2.64 11.12
N ARG A 351 18.67 -3.05 10.04
CA ARG A 351 18.80 -2.43 8.71
C ARG A 351 18.32 -0.98 8.72
N ALA A 352 17.17 -0.72 9.33
CA ALA A 352 16.66 0.64 9.45
C ALA A 352 17.56 1.52 10.31
N ALA A 353 18.11 1.00 11.41
CA ALA A 353 19.06 1.73 12.26
C ALA A 353 20.33 2.15 11.50
N ARG A 354 20.76 1.39 10.48
CA ARG A 354 21.89 1.78 9.60
C ARG A 354 21.55 2.96 8.68
N LEU A 355 20.30 3.06 8.22
CA LEU A 355 19.84 4.11 7.31
C LEU A 355 19.46 5.41 8.04
N GLN A 356 18.85 5.30 9.22
CA GLN A 356 18.31 6.43 9.99
C GLN A 356 19.27 7.61 10.18
N PRO A 357 20.50 7.43 10.69
CA PRO A 357 21.41 8.55 10.96
C PRO A 357 21.88 9.26 9.69
N LYS A 358 21.83 8.58 8.53
CA LYS A 358 22.32 9.09 7.24
C LYS A 358 21.25 9.84 6.45
N TYR A 359 20.02 9.34 6.44
CA TYR A 359 19.01 9.74 5.45
C TYR A 359 17.73 10.39 6.03
N VAL A 360 17.54 10.41 7.35
CA VAL A 360 16.30 10.96 7.93
C VAL A 360 16.33 12.48 8.02
N VAL A 361 15.58 13.15 7.15
CA VAL A 361 15.50 14.61 7.00
C VAL A 361 14.70 15.33 8.10
N LYS A 362 13.71 14.70 8.74
CA LYS A 362 12.83 15.37 9.73
C LYS A 362 13.21 15.07 11.18
N GLN A 363 14.33 15.52 11.73
CA GLN A 363 14.64 15.29 13.15
C GLN A 363 14.05 16.41 14.03
N ARG A 364 13.04 16.09 14.86
CA ARG A 364 12.39 17.05 15.79
C ARG A 364 13.42 17.68 16.74
N ASP A 365 14.43 16.89 17.10
CA ASP A 365 15.46 17.25 18.08
C ASP A 365 16.69 17.95 17.45
N PHE A 366 16.77 18.03 16.11
CA PHE A 366 17.93 18.60 15.41
C PHE A 366 17.54 19.42 14.16
N PRO A 367 16.96 20.63 14.33
CA PRO A 367 16.50 21.46 13.22
C PRO A 367 17.63 21.87 12.26
N LEU A 368 18.85 22.12 12.77
CA LEU A 368 20.01 22.43 11.94
C LEU A 368 20.41 21.24 11.06
N LYS A 369 20.47 20.03 11.63
CA LYS A 369 20.81 18.81 10.90
C LYS A 369 19.76 18.48 9.82
N ALA A 370 18.49 18.69 10.14
CA ALA A 370 17.38 18.59 9.18
C ALA A 370 17.56 19.57 8.00
N MET A 371 17.92 20.83 8.26
CA MET A 371 18.20 21.81 7.22
C MET A 371 19.44 21.45 6.37
N TRP A 372 20.52 21.01 7.01
CA TRP A 372 21.73 20.52 6.32
C TRP A 372 21.45 19.27 5.47
N GLN A 373 20.57 18.39 5.93
CA GLN A 373 20.12 17.23 5.15
C GLN A 373 19.16 17.62 4.04
N MET A 374 18.38 18.70 4.15
CA MET A 374 17.51 19.19 3.07
C MET A 374 18.26 19.93 1.96
N LEU A 375 19.35 20.62 2.28
CA LEU A 375 20.11 21.42 1.32
C LEU A 375 20.53 20.64 0.07
N PRO A 376 21.13 19.43 0.18
CA PRO A 376 21.43 18.59 -0.98
C PRO A 376 20.19 18.26 -1.82
N PHE A 377 19.08 17.87 -1.19
CA PHE A 377 17.83 17.52 -1.88
C PHE A 377 17.29 18.70 -2.70
N VAL A 378 17.26 19.87 -2.06
CA VAL A 378 16.76 21.10 -2.66
C VAL A 378 17.68 21.55 -3.79
N ALA A 379 19.00 21.52 -3.60
CA ALA A 379 20.00 21.82 -4.62
C ALA A 379 19.88 20.88 -5.83
N ASP A 380 19.77 19.58 -5.59
CA ASP A 380 19.62 18.55 -6.62
C ASP A 380 18.35 18.75 -7.46
N LEU A 381 17.22 19.06 -6.82
CA LEU A 381 15.97 19.40 -7.51
C LEU A 381 16.08 20.68 -8.34
N ALA A 382 16.88 21.67 -7.91
CA ALA A 382 17.15 22.85 -8.74
C ALA A 382 18.00 22.53 -9.96
N VAL A 383 19.04 21.70 -9.80
CA VAL A 383 19.92 21.31 -10.91
C VAL A 383 19.18 20.45 -11.94
N HIS A 384 18.33 19.54 -11.48
CA HIS A 384 17.70 18.53 -12.35
C HIS A 384 16.23 18.77 -12.68
N GLY A 385 15.62 19.86 -12.20
CA GLY A 385 14.18 20.12 -12.32
C GLY A 385 13.63 20.09 -13.75
N LYS A 386 14.37 20.64 -14.74
CA LYS A 386 13.96 20.57 -16.16
C LYS A 386 13.90 19.13 -16.68
N ARG A 387 14.85 18.29 -16.26
CA ARG A 387 14.91 16.89 -16.67
C ARG A 387 13.81 16.07 -16.01
N ALA A 388 13.56 16.31 -14.72
CA ALA A 388 12.42 15.75 -14.00
C ALA A 388 11.08 16.09 -14.68
N GLN A 389 10.89 17.35 -15.09
CA GLN A 389 9.71 17.77 -15.85
C GLN A 389 9.59 17.06 -17.20
N HIS A 390 10.70 16.91 -17.93
CA HIS A 390 10.70 16.21 -19.22
C HIS A 390 10.29 14.74 -19.06
N GLU A 391 10.82 14.05 -18.05
CA GLU A 391 10.49 12.65 -17.76
C GLU A 391 9.04 12.48 -17.30
N TYR A 392 8.54 13.40 -16.47
CA TYR A 392 7.12 13.43 -16.12
C TYR A 392 6.24 13.45 -17.39
N ASN A 393 6.54 14.32 -18.35
CA ASN A 393 5.76 14.43 -19.58
C ASN A 393 5.86 13.17 -20.46
N ILE A 394 7.04 12.54 -20.52
CA ILE A 394 7.23 11.27 -21.24
C ILE A 394 6.40 10.17 -20.58
N ASN A 395 6.47 10.04 -19.26
CA ASN A 395 5.74 9.03 -18.51
C ASN A 395 4.23 9.20 -18.68
N VAL A 396 3.69 10.42 -18.58
CA VAL A 396 2.26 10.68 -18.82
C VAL A 396 1.84 10.24 -20.21
N ARG A 397 2.63 10.55 -21.26
CA ARG A 397 2.32 10.10 -22.63
C ARG A 397 2.36 8.58 -22.77
N GLN A 398 3.30 7.93 -22.09
CA GLN A 398 3.41 6.48 -22.08
C GLN A 398 2.21 5.84 -21.38
N TRP A 399 1.85 6.32 -20.19
CA TRP A 399 0.67 5.88 -19.45
C TRP A 399 -0.64 6.12 -20.19
N GLN A 400 -0.75 7.23 -20.93
CA GLN A 400 -1.87 7.48 -21.83
C GLN A 400 -2.00 6.42 -22.93
N LYS A 401 -0.88 5.90 -23.45
CA LYS A 401 -0.90 4.80 -24.43
C LYS A 401 -1.32 3.50 -23.76
N GLU A 402 -0.77 3.19 -22.59
CA GLU A 402 -1.11 1.99 -21.83
C GLU A 402 -2.60 1.95 -21.46
N LEU A 403 -3.16 3.03 -20.92
CA LEU A 403 -4.59 3.10 -20.59
C LEU A 403 -5.49 3.01 -21.83
N ARG A 404 -5.09 3.59 -22.97
CA ARG A 404 -5.84 3.44 -24.22
C ARG A 404 -5.80 2.01 -24.75
N HIS A 405 -4.67 1.34 -24.62
CA HIS A 405 -4.52 -0.05 -25.01
C HIS A 405 -5.36 -0.97 -24.11
N GLU A 406 -5.36 -0.73 -22.80
CA GLU A 406 -6.06 -1.58 -21.82
C GLU A 406 -7.57 -1.31 -21.74
N PHE A 407 -8.00 -0.05 -21.90
CA PHE A 407 -9.39 0.38 -21.64
C PHE A 407 -10.01 1.18 -22.79
N GLY A 408 -9.51 1.05 -24.02
CA GLY A 408 -9.93 1.84 -25.18
C GLY A 408 -11.45 1.94 -25.36
N ASP A 409 -12.15 0.81 -25.23
CA ASP A 409 -13.61 0.73 -25.39
C ASP A 409 -14.34 1.51 -24.28
N CYS A 410 -13.93 1.33 -23.03
CA CYS A 410 -14.50 2.05 -21.89
C CYS A 410 -14.23 3.55 -21.96
N LEU A 411 -13.03 3.94 -22.41
CA LEU A 411 -12.66 5.33 -22.62
C LEU A 411 -13.51 5.99 -23.71
N TYR A 412 -13.80 5.26 -24.79
CA TYR A 412 -14.68 5.74 -25.85
C TYR A 412 -16.12 5.91 -25.35
N ALA A 413 -16.65 4.94 -24.61
CA ALA A 413 -18.01 4.99 -24.05
C ALA A 413 -18.18 6.00 -22.89
N ALA A 414 -17.09 6.52 -22.34
CA ALA A 414 -17.12 7.52 -21.27
C ALA A 414 -17.20 8.96 -21.78
N ARG A 415 -16.81 9.20 -23.04
CA ARG A 415 -17.00 10.47 -23.76
C ARG A 415 -18.46 10.61 -24.18
#